data_AF-A0A9E3M8V2-F1
#
_entry.id   AF-A0A9E3M8V2-F1
#
_cell.length_a   1.000
_cell.length_b   1.000
_cell.length_c   1.000
_cell.angle_alpha   90.00
_cell.angle_beta   90.00
_cell.angle_gamma   90.00
#
_symmetry.space_group_name_H-M   'P 1'
#
loop_
_entity.id
_entity.type
_entity.pdbx_description
1 polymer ?
#
loop_
_entity_poly.entity_id
_entity_poly.type
_entity_poly.pdbx_seq_one_letter_code
_entity_poly.pdbx_strand_id
1 'polypeptide(L)' 'MQIITQCPTCGNRWLLNADSADRRIRCQKCRRLFKVPKLDEIPKAIKMIKQAKSNIYVDQDGKSYG' A
#
# COMPACT_ATOMS: atom_id res chain seq x y z
N MET A 1 -3.45 -2.72 -18.07
CA MET A 1 -3.95 -2.94 -16.69
C MET A 1 -4.16 -1.59 -16.01
N GLN A 2 -5.15 -1.48 -15.13
CA GLN A 2 -5.41 -0.28 -14.34
C GLN A 2 -5.15 -0.56 -12.86
N ILE A 3 -4.57 0.40 -12.15
CA ILE A 3 -4.35 0.34 -10.70
C ILE A 3 -5.22 1.41 -10.02
N ILE A 4 -5.91 1.02 -8.96
CA ILE A 4 -6.61 1.98 -8.09
C ILE A 4 -5.56 2.58 -7.16
N THR A 5 -5.38 3.89 -7.23
CA THR A 5 -4.49 4.61 -6.33
C THR A 5 -5.26 5.48 -5.37
N GLN A 6 -4.77 5.57 -4.14
CA GLN A 6 -5.27 6.47 -3.12
C GLN A 6 -4.17 7.44 -2.72
N CYS A 7 -4.48 8.74 -2.72
CA CYS A 7 -3.54 9.75 -2.23
C CYS A 7 -3.33 9.59 -0.71
N PRO A 8 -2.08 9.47 -0.24
CA PRO A 8 -1.80 9.30 1.20
C PRO A 8 -2.07 10.58 2.01
N THR A 9 -2.21 11.73 1.36
CA THR A 9 -2.49 13.00 2.06
C THR A 9 -3.98 13.31 2.20
N CYS A 10 -4.73 13.26 1.10
CA CYS A 10 -6.12 13.71 1.09
C CYS A 10 -7.14 12.59 0.90
N GLY A 11 -6.67 11.35 0.78
CA GLY A 11 -7.52 10.17 0.61
C GLY A 11 -8.23 10.05 -0.74
N ASN A 12 -8.01 10.98 -1.68
CA ASN A 12 -8.63 10.94 -3.01
C ASN A 12 -8.23 9.65 -3.75
N ARG A 13 -9.19 9.00 -4.42
CA ARG A 13 -8.96 7.74 -5.14
C ARG A 13 -9.24 7.92 -6.62
N TRP A 14 -8.37 7.38 -7.47
CA TRP A 14 -8.58 7.37 -8.91
C TRP A 14 -7.82 6.22 -9.57
N LEU A 15 -8.23 5.91 -10.80
CA LEU A 15 -7.60 4.89 -11.63
C LEU A 15 -6.39 5.47 -12.36
N LEU A 16 -5.29 4.73 -12.35
CA LEU A 16 -4.11 5.00 -13.16
C LEU A 16 -3.84 3.83 -14.10
N ASN A 17 -3.21 4.13 -15.22
CA ASN A 17 -2.62 3.10 -16.06
C ASN A 17 -1.40 2.48 -15.37
N ALA A 18 -1.19 1.19 -15.59
CA ALA A 18 -0.03 0.44 -15.08
C ALA A 18 1.32 1.10 -15.41
N ASP A 19 1.43 1.81 -16.55
CA ASP A 19 2.60 2.60 -16.94
C ASP A 19 2.98 3.72 -15.96
N SER A 20 2.05 4.09 -15.07
CA SER A 20 2.29 5.06 -14.00
C SER A 20 2.91 4.44 -12.75
N ALA A 21 3.12 3.12 -12.72
CA ALA A 21 3.86 2.46 -11.65
C ALA A 21 5.32 2.95 -11.60
N ASP A 22 5.88 3.03 -10.40
CA ASP A 22 7.20 3.62 -10.08
C ASP A 22 7.35 5.13 -10.39
N ARG A 23 6.33 5.79 -10.97
CA ARG A 23 6.37 7.22 -11.25
C ARG A 23 5.94 8.06 -10.05
N ARG A 24 6.48 9.28 -9.96
CA ARG A 24 5.94 10.32 -9.09
C ARG A 24 4.79 11.01 -9.79
N ILE A 25 3.60 10.95 -9.19
CA ILE A 25 2.41 11.57 -9.74
C ILE A 25 1.90 12.67 -8.81
N ARG A 26 1.17 13.62 -9.39
CA ARG A 26 0.50 14.68 -8.66
C ARG A 26 -0.94 14.29 -8.37
N CYS A 27 -1.38 14.41 -7.12
CA CYS A 27 -2.78 14.22 -6.79
C CYS A 27 -3.65 15.28 -7.47
N GLN A 28 -4.76 14.87 -8.11
CA GLN A 28 -5.70 15.79 -8.76
C GLN A 28 -6.42 16.73 -7.79
N LYS A 29 -6.55 16.34 -6.51
CA LYS A 29 -7.25 17.12 -5.48
C LYS A 29 -6.31 18.03 -4.68
N CYS A 30 -5.31 17.46 -4.00
CA CYS A 30 -4.44 18.24 -3.10
C CYS A 30 -3.15 18.73 -3.78
N ARG A 31 -2.91 18.34 -5.03
CA ARG A 31 -1.70 18.67 -5.82
C ARG A 31 -0.37 18.25 -5.19
N ARG A 32 -0.37 17.49 -4.10
CA ARG A 32 0.86 16.89 -3.54
C ARG A 32 1.39 15.80 -4.45
N LEU A 33 2.72 15.74 -4.54
CA LEU A 33 3.43 14.69 -5.25
C LEU A 33 3.59 13.48 -4.33
N PHE A 34 3.35 12.29 -4.87
CA PHE A 34 3.64 11.04 -4.18
C PHE A 34 4.12 10.00 -5.19
N LYS A 35 4.88 9.01 -4.72
CA LYS A 35 5.41 7.94 -5.54
C LYS A 35 4.38 6.81 -5.63
N VAL A 36 4.09 6.34 -6.84
CA VAL A 36 3.34 5.11 -7.06
C VAL A 36 4.30 3.93 -6.88
N PRO A 37 3.99 2.92 -6.06
CA PRO A 37 4.85 1.75 -5.88
C PRO A 37 5.03 0.98 -7.19
N LYS A 38 6.12 0.21 -7.29
CA LYS A 38 6.33 -0.73 -8.40
C LYS A 38 5.28 -1.83 -8.34
N LEU A 39 4.81 -2.30 -9.50
CA LEU A 39 3.84 -3.40 -9.56
C LEU A 39 4.36 -4.66 -8.85
N ASP A 40 5.66 -4.95 -8.96
CA ASP A 40 6.30 -6.11 -8.32
C ASP A 40 6.37 -6.01 -6.78
N GLU A 41 6.25 -4.81 -6.24
CA GLU A 41 6.24 -4.58 -4.79
C GLU A 41 4.84 -4.74 -4.19
N ILE A 42 3.78 -4.61 -5.00
CA ILE A 42 2.39 -4.74 -4.53
C ILE A 42 2.12 -6.13 -3.93
N PRO A 43 2.50 -7.26 -4.56
CA PRO A 43 2.31 -8.59 -3.97
C PRO A 43 3.05 -8.78 -2.64
N LYS A 44 4.25 -8.20 -2.50
CA LYS A 44 5.03 -8.25 -1.25
C LYS A 44 4.29 -7.49 -0.14
N ALA A 45 3.82 -6.28 -0.43
CA ALA A 45 3.04 -5.50 0.52
C ALA A 45 1.73 -6.20 0.93
N ILE A 46 1.02 -6.83 -0.01
CA ILE A 46 -0.19 -7.61 0.29
C ILE A 46 0.13 -8.81 1.19
N LYS A 47 1.22 -9.55 0.94
CA LYS A 47 1.66 -10.65 1.80
C LYS A 47 1.92 -10.17 3.22
N MET A 48 2.62 -9.05 3.39
CA MET A 48 2.92 -8.48 4.71
C MET A 48 1.64 -8.01 5.43
N ILE A 49 0.70 -7.37 4.74
CA ILE A 49 -0.59 -6.97 5.34
C ILE A 49 -1.41 -8.19 5.76
N LYS A 50 -1.41 -9.27 4.97
CA LYS A 50 -2.08 -10.53 5.34
C LYS A 50 -1.45 -11.15 6.59
N GLN A 51 -0.11 -11.15 6.67
CA GLN A 51 0.60 -11.63 7.85
C GLN A 51 0.36 -10.72 9.08
N ALA A 52 0.33 -9.41 8.93
CA ALA A 52 0.09 -8.49 10.06
C ALA A 52 -1.36 -8.52 10.58
N LYS A 53 -2.32 -8.97 9.75
CA LYS A 53 -3.71 -9.18 10.16
C LYS A 53 -3.95 -10.52 10.85
N SER A 54 -2.96 -11.42 10.92
CA SER A 54 -3.12 -12.63 11.73
C SER A 54 -3.07 -12.25 13.21
N ASN A 55 -3.91 -12.91 14.01
CA ASN A 55 -3.84 -12.73 15.46
C ASN A 55 -2.48 -13.22 15.95
N ILE A 56 -1.71 -12.34 16.56
CA ILE A 56 -0.49 -12.71 17.27
C ILE A 56 -0.90 -12.96 18.72
N TYR A 57 -0.79 -14.20 19.18
CA TYR A 57 -0.99 -14.58 20.57
C TYR A 57 0.33 -14.40 21.31
N VAL A 58 0.31 -13.88 22.53
CA VAL A 58 1.52 -13.68 23.35
C VAL A 58 1.29 -14.37 24.70
N ASP A 59 2.24 -15.19 25.13
CA ASP A 59 2.18 -15.82 26.46
C ASP A 59 2.80 -14.92 27.56
N GLN A 60 2.71 -15.40 28.80
CA GLN A 60 3.24 -14.74 29.99
C GLN A 60 4.77 -14.56 30.00
N ASP A 61 5.49 -15.33 29.18
CA ASP A 61 6.95 -15.25 29.05
C ASP A 61 7.36 -14.33 27.87
N GLY A 62 6.39 -13.70 27.22
CA GLY A 62 6.60 -12.79 26.09
C GLY A 62 6.87 -13.51 24.76
N LYS A 63 6.63 -14.83 24.67
CA LYS A 63 6.73 -15.53 23.38
C LYS A 63 5.50 -15.24 22.54
N SER A 64 5.74 -14.85 21.29
CA SER A 64 4.71 -14.63 20.28
C SER A 64 4.44 -15.90 19.47
N TYR A 65 3.17 -16.21 19.27
CA TYR A 65 2.65 -17.30 18.44
C TYR A 65 1.72 -16.72 17.38
N GLY A 66 1.73 -17.29 16.18
CA GLY A 66 0.95 -16.81 15.04
C GLY A 66 0.71 -17.90 14.03
#